data_AF-K3WNY8-F1
#
_entry.id   AF-K3WNY8-F1
#
_cell.length_a   1.000
_cell.length_b   1.000
_cell.length_c   1.000
_cell.angle_alpha   90.00
_cell.angle_beta   90.00
_cell.angle_gamma   90.00
#
_symmetry.space_group_name_H-M   'P 1'
#
loop_
_entity.id
_entity.type
_entity.pdbx_description
1 polymer ?
#
loop_
_entity_poly.entity_id
_entity_poly.type
_entity_poly.pdbx_seq_one_letter_code
_entity_poly.pdbx_strand_id
1 'polypeptide(L)'
;MKNNRFVLFSSPPASGKTSLLKLFATSSDHLYCFYVSCLDLKGRPCYNVVEELASKARNKRVDIIVLDDAQEVYDQSDFWIQLVKKTSLMVSDGVKFIICNPFVDWSSQFYSS
;
A
#
# COMPACT_ATOMS: atom_id res chain seq x y z
N MET A 1 -1.37 9.85 21.68
CA MET A 1 -1.90 8.59 21.08
C MET A 1 -1.08 8.28 19.84
N LYS A 2 -0.55 7.06 19.68
CA LYS A 2 0.16 6.70 18.44
C LYS A 2 -0.85 6.73 17.29
N ASN A 3 -0.75 7.73 16.40
CA ASN A 3 -1.60 7.80 15.22
C ASN A 3 -1.27 6.59 14.35
N ASN A 4 -2.19 5.62 14.29
CA ASN A 4 -2.00 4.46 13.42
C ASN A 4 -2.13 4.95 11.96
N ARG A 5 -1.01 5.00 11.24
CA ARG A 5 -0.96 5.52 9.86
C ARG A 5 -1.22 4.44 8.81
N PHE A 6 -1.30 3.18 9.21
CA PHE A 6 -1.44 2.05 8.30
C PHE A 6 -2.80 1.38 8.47
N VAL A 7 -3.47 1.16 7.34
CA VAL A 7 -4.68 0.36 7.24
C VAL A 7 -4.38 -0.81 6.30
N LEU A 8 -4.66 -2.03 6.76
CA LEU A 8 -4.64 -3.22 5.93
C LEU A 8 -6.07 -3.47 5.43
N PHE A 9 -6.25 -3.52 4.11
CA PHE A 9 -7.51 -3.81 3.46
C PHE A 9 -7.42 -5.16 2.73
N SER A 10 -7.97 -6.19 3.37
CA SER A 10 -7.96 -7.56 2.86
C SER A 10 -9.38 -8.03 2.55
N SER A 11 -9.56 -8.69 1.42
CA SER A 11 -10.81 -9.37 1.06
C SER A 11 -10.53 -10.46 0.02
N PRO A 12 -11.46 -11.39 -0.22
CA PRO A 12 -11.28 -12.44 -1.23
C PRO A 12 -10.84 -11.89 -2.61
N PRO A 13 -10.08 -12.67 -3.39
CA PRO A 13 -9.76 -12.33 -4.77
C PRO A 13 -11.01 -11.95 -5.59
N ALA A 14 -10.85 -11.05 -6.55
CA ALA A 14 -11.92 -10.58 -7.44
C ALA A 14 -13.15 -9.92 -6.76
N SER A 15 -13.11 -9.60 -5.47
CA SER A 15 -14.23 -8.93 -4.78
C SER A 15 -14.36 -7.42 -5.07
N GLY A 16 -13.63 -6.89 -6.06
CA GLY A 16 -13.66 -5.47 -6.41
C GLY A 16 -12.77 -4.53 -5.59
N LYS A 17 -11.78 -5.03 -4.84
CA LYS A 17 -10.86 -4.18 -4.03
C LYS A 17 -10.21 -3.06 -4.85
N THR A 18 -9.56 -3.41 -5.95
CA THR A 18 -8.90 -2.47 -6.86
C THR A 18 -9.89 -1.42 -7.38
N SER A 19 -11.09 -1.84 -7.78
CA SER A 19 -12.14 -0.93 -8.23
C SER A 19 -12.57 0.04 -7.13
N LEU A 20 -12.75 -0.46 -5.90
CA LEU A 20 -13.10 0.36 -4.75
C LEU A 20 -12.00 1.37 -4.40
N LEU A 21 -10.74 0.94 -4.40
CA LEU A 21 -9.59 1.82 -4.12
C LEU A 21 -9.40 2.89 -5.18
N LYS A 22 -9.55 2.53 -6.47
CA LYS A 22 -9.52 3.50 -7.56
C LYS A 22 -10.66 4.49 -7.45
N LEU A 23 -11.89 4.02 -7.16
CA LEU A 23 -13.04 4.89 -6.94
C LEU A 23 -12.77 5.87 -5.79
N PHE A 24 -12.31 5.37 -4.64
CA PHE A 24 -11.94 6.18 -3.49
C PHE A 24 -10.87 7.23 -3.81
N ALA A 25 -9.84 6.84 -4.56
CA ALA A 25 -8.76 7.73 -4.98
C ALA A 25 -9.25 8.83 -5.93
N THR A 26 -10.25 8.55 -6.76
CA THR A 26 -10.81 9.52 -7.73
C THR A 26 -11.94 10.38 -7.19
N SER A 27 -12.66 9.93 -6.15
CA SER A 27 -13.89 10.60 -5.67
C SER A 27 -13.65 11.58 -4.52
N SER A 28 -12.41 11.72 -4.04
CA SER A 28 -12.10 12.51 -2.85
C SER A 28 -11.57 13.90 -3.23
N ASP A 29 -12.46 14.89 -3.37
CA ASP A 29 -12.08 16.28 -3.72
C ASP A 29 -11.21 16.97 -2.66
N HIS A 30 -11.15 16.40 -1.45
CA HIS A 30 -10.44 16.96 -0.30
C HIS A 30 -9.18 16.20 0.10
N LEU A 31 -8.91 15.03 -0.50
CA LEU A 31 -7.77 14.19 -0.15
C LEU A 31 -7.02 13.80 -1.41
N TYR A 32 -5.73 14.14 -1.47
CA TYR A 32 -4.89 13.68 -2.57
C TYR A 32 -4.41 12.25 -2.30
N CYS A 33 -4.96 11.32 -3.07
CA CYS A 33 -4.63 9.90 -2.98
C CYS A 33 -3.60 9.53 -4.05
N PHE A 34 -2.45 9.00 -3.64
CA PHE A 34 -1.45 8.45 -4.53
C PHE A 34 -1.56 6.93 -4.60
N TYR A 35 -2.13 6.45 -5.71
CA TYR A 35 -2.32 5.03 -5.98
C TYR A 35 -1.08 4.40 -6.63
N VAL A 36 -0.68 3.24 -6.14
CA VAL A 36 0.46 2.45 -6.63
C VAL A 36 0.04 0.97 -6.69
N SER A 37 0.23 0.33 -7.84
CA SER A 37 0.13 -1.12 -7.96
C SER A 37 1.49 -1.75 -7.66
N CYS A 38 1.55 -2.70 -6.72
CA CYS A 38 2.76 -3.43 -6.40
C CYS A 38 3.20 -4.39 -7.51
N LEU A 39 2.32 -4.69 -8.48
CA LEU A 39 2.70 -5.38 -9.73
C LEU A 39 3.79 -4.60 -10.48
N ASP A 40 3.68 -3.27 -10.52
CA ASP A 40 4.64 -2.38 -11.20
C ASP A 40 5.95 -2.21 -10.42
N LEU A 41 6.01 -2.71 -9.18
CA LEU A 41 7.18 -2.62 -8.30
C LEU A 41 8.07 -3.86 -8.39
N LYS A 42 7.59 -4.94 -8.99
CA LYS A 42 8.30 -6.21 -9.08
C LYS A 42 9.63 -6.05 -9.80
N GLY A 43 10.71 -6.54 -9.18
CA GLY A 43 12.07 -6.45 -9.71
C GLY A 43 12.72 -5.05 -9.61
N ARG A 44 12.03 -4.04 -9.07
CA ARG A 44 12.63 -2.72 -8.84
C ARG A 44 13.41 -2.71 -7.51
N PRO A 45 14.55 -2.01 -7.43
CA PRO A 45 15.27 -1.85 -6.17
C PRO A 45 14.40 -1.14 -5.12
N CYS A 46 14.23 -1.78 -3.96
CA CYS A 46 13.43 -1.30 -2.83
C CYS A 46 13.65 0.18 -2.50
N TYR A 47 14.93 0.61 -2.39
CA TYR A 47 15.28 1.98 -2.04
C TYR A 47 14.70 2.99 -3.04
N ASN A 48 14.77 2.70 -4.34
CA ASN A 48 14.28 3.59 -5.39
C ASN A 48 12.76 3.75 -5.31
N VAL A 49 12.05 2.67 -5.00
CA VAL A 49 10.60 2.69 -4.84
C VAL A 49 10.20 3.57 -3.64
N VAL A 50 10.82 3.34 -2.48
CA VAL A 50 10.49 4.09 -1.26
C VAL A 50 10.84 5.58 -1.39
N GLU A 51 11.97 5.91 -2.00
CA GLU A 51 12.34 7.31 -2.29
C GLU A 51 11.33 7.96 -3.25
N GLU A 52 10.88 7.25 -4.29
CA GLU A 52 9.86 7.75 -5.20
C GLU A 52 8.54 8.03 -4.48
N LEU A 53 8.06 7.09 -3.64
CA LEU A 53 6.85 7.27 -2.82
C LEU A 53 6.96 8.51 -1.94
N ALA A 54 8.09 8.66 -1.23
CA ALA A 54 8.32 9.76 -0.32
C ALA A 54 8.50 11.12 -1.05
N SER A 55 9.19 11.13 -2.18
CA SER A 55 9.35 12.31 -3.03
C SER A 55 7.99 12.80 -3.55
N LYS A 56 7.16 11.88 -4.07
CA LYS A 56 5.80 12.21 -4.52
C LYS A 56 4.94 12.74 -3.38
N ALA A 57 5.03 12.12 -2.19
CA ALA A 57 4.30 12.56 -1.02
C ALA A 57 4.63 13.99 -0.61
N ARG A 58 5.93 14.34 -0.59
CA ARG A 58 6.41 15.69 -0.28
C ARG A 58 5.99 16.72 -1.32
N ASN A 59 6.17 16.40 -2.61
CA ASN A 59 6.00 17.37 -3.68
C ASN A 59 4.52 17.67 -4.02
N LYS A 60 3.61 16.71 -3.79
CA LYS A 60 2.22 16.82 -4.23
C LYS A 60 1.20 16.98 -3.10
N ARG A 61 1.64 17.18 -1.84
CA ARG A 61 0.77 17.14 -0.65
C ARG A 61 -0.14 15.89 -0.66
N VAL A 62 0.46 14.71 -0.73
CA VAL A 62 -0.30 13.45 -0.64
C VAL A 62 -0.82 13.26 0.78
N ASP A 63 -2.11 12.97 0.91
CA ASP A 63 -2.72 12.62 2.18
C ASP A 63 -2.74 11.10 2.40
N ILE A 64 -2.90 10.33 1.32
CA ILE A 64 -3.02 8.87 1.37
C ILE A 64 -2.17 8.22 0.29
N ILE A 65 -1.34 7.26 0.67
CA ILE A 65 -0.63 6.36 -0.26
C ILE A 65 -1.35 5.01 -0.25
N VAL A 66 -1.77 4.54 -1.42
CA VAL A 66 -2.40 3.24 -1.59
C VAL A 66 -1.43 2.30 -2.29
N LEU A 67 -1.14 1.16 -1.65
CA LEU A 67 -0.38 0.05 -2.19
C LEU A 67 -1.36 -1.08 -2.52
N ASP A 68 -1.74 -1.19 -3.78
CA ASP A 68 -2.57 -2.28 -4.30
C ASP A 68 -1.72 -3.48 -4.67
N ASP A 69 -2.31 -4.68 -4.70
CA ASP A 69 -1.61 -5.93 -5.02
C ASP A 69 -0.37 -6.20 -4.15
N ALA A 70 -0.40 -5.83 -2.87
CA ALA A 70 0.74 -5.88 -1.97
C ALA A 70 1.38 -7.28 -1.84
N GLN A 71 0.63 -8.35 -2.13
CA GLN A 71 1.13 -9.72 -2.15
C GLN A 71 2.31 -9.93 -3.11
N GLU A 72 2.44 -9.10 -4.15
CA GLU A 72 3.51 -9.20 -5.14
C GLU A 72 4.90 -8.85 -4.60
N VAL A 73 4.97 -8.25 -3.41
CA VAL A 73 6.22 -7.83 -2.76
C VAL A 73 6.34 -8.33 -1.32
N TYR A 74 5.58 -9.34 -0.91
CA TYR A 74 5.64 -9.90 0.45
C TYR A 74 6.97 -10.54 0.81
N ASP A 75 7.63 -11.15 -0.17
CA ASP A 75 8.97 -11.72 -0.02
C ASP A 75 10.07 -10.65 0.10
N GLN A 76 9.78 -9.40 -0.24
CA GLN A 76 10.72 -8.28 -0.17
C GLN A 76 10.73 -7.65 1.23
N SER A 77 11.31 -8.34 2.20
CA SER A 77 11.41 -7.85 3.59
C SER A 77 12.02 -6.45 3.72
N ASP A 78 13.05 -6.14 2.91
CA ASP A 78 13.68 -4.82 2.86
C ASP A 78 12.69 -3.72 2.45
N PHE A 79 11.78 -4.01 1.50
CA PHE A 79 10.72 -3.08 1.11
C PHE A 79 9.85 -2.70 2.30
N TRP A 80 9.36 -3.68 3.06
CA TRP A 80 8.51 -3.43 4.21
C TRP A 80 9.24 -2.69 5.34
N ILE A 81 10.50 -3.04 5.58
CA ILE A 81 11.34 -2.35 6.57
C ILE A 81 11.53 -0.88 6.19
N GLN A 82 11.87 -0.60 4.93
CA GLN A 82 12.09 0.76 4.44
C GLN A 82 10.77 1.54 4.39
N LEU A 83 9.67 0.91 3.96
CA LEU A 83 8.35 1.51 3.98
C LEU A 83 7.98 1.94 5.41
N VAL A 84 8.02 1.03 6.39
CA VAL A 84 7.57 1.33 7.76
C VAL A 84 8.51 2.29 8.48
N LYS A 85 9.83 2.12 8.35
CA LYS A 85 10.83 2.86 9.15
C LYS A 85 11.33 4.13 8.49
N LYS A 86 11.42 4.19 7.16
CA LYS A 86 11.97 5.36 6.45
C LYS A 86 10.90 6.29 5.93
N THR A 87 9.79 5.80 5.36
CA THR A 87 8.75 6.75 4.93
C THR A 87 8.25 7.58 6.10
N SER A 88 8.14 7.00 7.29
CA SER A 88 7.81 7.72 8.53
C SER A 88 8.71 8.91 8.85
N LEU A 89 9.96 8.92 8.37
CA LEU A 89 10.91 10.02 8.54
C LEU A 89 10.91 11.00 7.36
N MET A 90 10.42 10.56 6.20
CA MET A 90 10.52 11.27 4.93
C MET A 90 9.21 11.93 4.50
N VAL A 91 8.07 11.51 5.05
CA VAL A 91 6.75 12.06 4.78
C VAL A 91 6.14 12.67 6.03
N SER A 92 5.21 13.62 5.85
CA SER A 92 4.49 14.25 6.95
C SER A 92 3.74 13.23 7.81
N ASP A 93 3.62 13.48 9.11
CA ASP A 93 2.88 12.63 10.03
C ASP A 93 1.38 12.51 9.71
N GLY A 94 0.85 13.41 8.87
CA GLY A 94 -0.51 13.36 8.35
C GLY A 94 -0.75 12.31 7.26
N VAL A 95 0.31 11.80 6.62
CA VAL A 95 0.18 10.85 5.50
C VAL A 95 -0.23 9.48 6.01
N LYS A 96 -1.29 8.91 5.42
CA LYS A 96 -1.79 7.57 5.73
C LYS A 96 -1.45 6.59 4.61
N PHE A 97 -1.38 5.32 4.96
CA PHE A 97 -1.05 4.22 4.07
C PHE A 97 -2.20 3.21 4.09
N ILE A 98 -2.67 2.83 2.91
CA ILE A 98 -3.58 1.71 2.71
C ILE A 98 -2.80 0.62 1.99
N ILE A 99 -2.67 -0.54 2.62
CA ILE A 99 -2.04 -1.73 2.05
C ILE A 99 -3.18 -2.68 1.68
N CYS A 100 -3.27 -3.06 0.42
CA CYS A 100 -4.34 -3.90 -0.10
C CYS A 100 -3.80 -5.23 -0.60
N ASN A 101 -4.48 -6.31 -0.24
CA ASN A 101 -4.09 -7.67 -0.58
C ASN A 101 -5.31 -8.59 -0.68
N PRO A 102 -5.21 -9.72 -1.40
CA PRO A 102 -6.20 -10.78 -1.27
C PRO A 102 -6.13 -11.38 0.14
N PHE A 103 -7.31 -11.57 0.74
CA PHE A 103 -7.45 -12.49 1.86
C PHE A 103 -7.28 -13.91 1.30
N VAL A 104 -6.27 -14.63 1.81
CA VAL A 104 -6.08 -16.03 1.51
C VAL A 104 -6.55 -16.82 2.72
N ASP A 105 -7.63 -17.57 2.55
CA ASP A 105 -8.09 -18.51 3.58
C ASP A 105 -7.20 -19.74 3.57
N TRP A 106 -6.22 -19.76 4.48
CA TRP A 106 -5.31 -20.89 4.64
C TRP A 106 -5.99 -22.16 5.15
N SER A 107 -7.23 -22.09 5.66
CA SER A 107 -7.97 -23.29 6.07
C SER A 107 -8.34 -24.18 4.88
N SER A 108 -8.55 -23.60 3.70
CA SER A 108 -8.92 -24.33 2.48
C SER A 108 -7.80 -25.21 1.89
N GLN A 109 -6.53 -24.98 2.26
CA GLN A 109 -5.40 -25.77 1.76
C GLN A 109 -5.19 -27.08 2.53
N PHE A 110 -5.80 -27.25 3.71
CA PHE A 110 -5.63 -28.44 4.55
C PHE A 110 -6.76 -29.47 4.42
N TYR A 111 -7.81 -29.21 3.62
CA TYR A 111 -8.96 -30.10 3.45
C TYR A 111 -9.09 -30.74 2.06
N SER A 112 -8.12 -30.51 1.17
CA SER A 112 -8.01 -31.24 -0.10
C SER A 112 -6.95 -32.34 0.04
N SER A 113 -7.35 -33.45 0.68
CA SER A 113 -6.63 -34.73 0.72
C SER A 113 -7.56 -35.84 0.28
#